data_AF-A0AAT9LK09-F1
#
_entry.id   AF-A0AAT9LK09-F1
#
_cell.length_a   1.000
_cell.length_b   1.000
_cell.length_c   1.000
_cell.angle_alpha   90.00
_cell.angle_beta   90.00
_cell.angle_gamma   90.00
#
_symmetry.space_group_name_H-M   'P 1'
#
loop_
_entity.id
_entity.type
_entity.pdbx_description
1 polymer ?
#
loop_
_entity_poly.entity_id
_entity_poly.type
_entity_poly.pdbx_seq_one_letter_code
_entity_poly.pdbx_strand_id
1 'polypeptide(L)'
;MDTLVVPEVRADLVWWRWCARHPVASVLVTGFVATQMATTLGYFMPAVGLPELPWPLHNGIVAAPNTPEGTAASYFAGQFMHYLDGIAFTLVFAFLAHPRLPFRDTDTGNFLKAQAFCTILTLVAVTLLVPFVYAPGKGFGVFSFGHGWQFPFAVWLWHLIFGAHLAALYNPGRVRRQLIADRGE
;
A
#
# COMPACT_ATOMS: atom_id res chain seq x y z
N MET A 1 -3.13 33.94 -38.33
CA MET A 1 -3.74 32.73 -37.78
C MET A 1 -3.03 32.47 -36.46
N ASP A 2 -3.60 32.94 -35.35
CA ASP A 2 -3.07 32.62 -34.03
C ASP A 2 -3.30 31.13 -33.79
N THR A 3 -2.21 30.39 -33.64
CA THR A 3 -2.24 29.01 -33.19
C THR A 3 -2.77 29.00 -31.76
N LEU A 4 -3.99 28.50 -31.57
CA LEU A 4 -4.51 28.18 -30.24
C LEU A 4 -3.54 27.20 -29.57
N VAL A 5 -2.73 27.70 -28.64
CA VAL A 5 -1.88 26.87 -27.80
C VAL A 5 -2.82 26.15 -26.85
N VAL A 6 -3.09 24.88 -27.11
CA VAL A 6 -3.80 24.01 -26.16
C VAL A 6 -2.81 23.75 -25.01
N PRO A 7 -3.10 24.19 -23.77
CA PRO A 7 -2.20 23.96 -22.66
C PRO A 7 -2.00 22.46 -22.44
N GLU A 8 -0.77 22.05 -22.12
CA GLU A 8 -0.45 20.67 -21.79
C GLU A 8 -1.28 20.22 -20.56
N VAL A 9 -2.04 19.14 -20.71
CA VAL A 9 -2.79 18.56 -19.59
C VAL A 9 -1.83 17.80 -18.68
N ARG A 10 -1.43 18.46 -17.59
CA ARG A 10 -0.62 17.86 -16.52
C ARG A 10 -1.47 16.92 -15.66
N ALA A 11 -1.40 15.62 -15.94
CA ALA A 11 -2.18 14.58 -15.25
C ALA A 11 -1.99 14.59 -13.72
N ASP A 12 -0.79 14.94 -13.25
CA ASP A 12 -0.50 15.09 -11.83
C ASP A 12 -1.32 16.24 -11.21
N LEU A 13 -1.41 17.41 -11.86
CA LEU A 13 -2.22 18.53 -11.36
C LEU A 13 -3.72 18.17 -11.36
N VAL A 14 -4.18 17.49 -12.41
CA VAL A 14 -5.57 17.00 -12.50
C VAL A 14 -5.88 16.04 -11.36
N TRP A 15 -4.97 15.12 -11.04
CA TRP A 15 -5.11 14.21 -9.90
C TRP A 15 -5.26 14.97 -8.58
N TRP A 16 -4.36 15.90 -8.27
CA TRP A 16 -4.42 16.63 -6.99
C TRP A 16 -5.67 17.51 -6.85
N ARG A 17 -6.12 18.12 -7.94
CA ARG A 17 -7.40 18.86 -7.98
C ARG A 17 -8.60 17.93 -7.80
N TRP A 18 -8.55 16.70 -8.31
CA TRP A 18 -9.59 15.70 -8.07
C TRP A 18 -9.59 15.21 -6.61
N CYS A 19 -8.41 14.94 -6.03
CA CYS A 19 -8.28 14.57 -4.61
C CYS A 19 -8.87 15.64 -3.68
N ALA A 20 -8.68 16.92 -3.99
CA ALA A 20 -9.28 18.02 -3.24
C ALA A 20 -10.81 17.96 -3.20
N ARG A 21 -11.44 17.56 -4.32
CA ARG A 21 -12.90 17.48 -4.46
C ARG A 21 -13.48 16.17 -3.94
N HIS A 22 -12.67 15.12 -3.89
CA HIS A 22 -13.10 13.77 -3.53
C HIS A 22 -12.14 13.14 -2.50
N PRO A 23 -12.00 13.71 -1.30
CA PRO A 23 -10.97 13.31 -0.35
C PRO A 23 -11.08 11.84 0.05
N VAL A 24 -12.29 11.33 0.32
CA VAL A 24 -12.49 9.91 0.67
C VAL A 24 -12.22 9.00 -0.53
N ALA A 25 -12.75 9.33 -1.72
CA ALA A 25 -12.55 8.50 -2.91
C ALA A 25 -11.07 8.40 -3.31
N SER A 26 -10.30 9.48 -3.14
CA SER A 26 -8.85 9.45 -3.40
C SER A 26 -8.09 8.48 -2.50
N VAL A 27 -8.52 8.32 -1.24
CA VAL A 27 -7.93 7.36 -0.31
C VAL A 27 -8.25 5.93 -0.74
N LEU A 28 -9.48 5.67 -1.19
CA LEU A 28 -9.89 4.35 -1.70
C LEU A 28 -9.10 3.96 -2.96
N VAL A 29 -8.99 4.88 -3.93
CA VAL A 29 -8.21 4.67 -5.15
C VAL A 29 -6.73 4.46 -4.82
N THR A 30 -6.18 5.27 -3.90
CA THR A 30 -4.79 5.11 -3.44
C THR A 30 -4.56 3.72 -2.87
N GLY A 31 -5.44 3.23 -1.99
CA GLY A 31 -5.30 1.91 -1.39
C GLY A 31 -5.38 0.80 -2.41
N PHE A 32 -6.34 0.86 -3.34
CA PHE A 32 -6.45 -0.11 -4.43
C PHE A 32 -5.17 -0.18 -5.28
N VAL A 33 -4.68 0.98 -5.75
CA VAL A 33 -3.47 1.03 -6.60
C VAL A 33 -2.23 0.60 -5.84
N ALA A 34 -2.03 1.09 -4.61
CA ALA A 34 -0.88 0.73 -3.81
C ALA A 34 -0.84 -0.77 -3.51
N THR A 35 -1.98 -1.38 -3.20
CA THR A 35 -2.08 -2.83 -3.03
C THR A 35 -1.75 -3.56 -4.31
N GLN A 36 -2.34 -3.20 -5.45
CA GLN A 36 -2.04 -3.87 -6.72
C GLN A 36 -0.53 -3.86 -7.01
N MET A 37 0.10 -2.70 -6.85
CA MET A 37 1.53 -2.53 -7.12
C MET A 37 2.38 -3.37 -6.17
N ALA A 38 2.08 -3.32 -4.86
CA ALA A 38 2.78 -4.13 -3.87
C ALA A 38 2.59 -5.62 -4.13
N THR A 39 1.36 -6.11 -4.35
CA THR A 39 1.07 -7.52 -4.65
C THR A 39 1.83 -8.00 -5.88
N THR A 40 1.79 -7.25 -6.97
CA THR A 40 2.50 -7.59 -8.22
C THR A 40 4.00 -7.70 -7.99
N LEU A 41 4.59 -6.74 -7.27
CA LEU A 41 6.03 -6.75 -6.97
C LEU A 41 6.40 -7.82 -5.95
N GLY A 42 5.48 -8.21 -5.05
CA GLY A 42 5.62 -9.35 -4.15
C GLY A 42 5.79 -10.67 -4.89
N TYR A 43 5.08 -10.85 -6.01
CA TYR A 43 5.28 -11.98 -6.92
C TYR A 43 6.64 -11.96 -7.62
N PHE A 44 7.23 -10.78 -7.83
CA PHE A 44 8.48 -10.64 -8.58
C PHE A 44 9.74 -10.67 -7.70
N MET A 45 9.59 -10.73 -6.37
CA MET A 45 10.71 -10.82 -5.42
C MET A 45 11.75 -11.92 -5.73
N PRO A 46 11.39 -13.10 -6.26
CA PRO A 46 12.36 -14.11 -6.68
C PRO A 46 13.39 -13.61 -7.69
N ALA A 47 13.05 -12.61 -8.53
CA ALA A 47 13.98 -12.03 -9.49
C ALA A 47 15.20 -11.35 -8.84
N VAL A 48 15.11 -11.00 -7.56
CA VAL A 48 16.20 -10.39 -6.78
C VAL A 48 16.67 -11.29 -5.62
N GLY A 49 16.34 -12.58 -5.66
CA GLY A 49 16.77 -13.56 -4.65
C GLY A 49 16.00 -13.50 -3.32
N LEU A 50 14.85 -12.83 -3.29
CA LEU A 50 13.94 -12.80 -2.14
C LEU A 50 12.79 -13.80 -2.31
N PRO A 51 12.19 -14.30 -1.22
CA PRO A 51 11.05 -15.20 -1.32
C PRO A 51 9.86 -14.51 -1.99
N GLU A 52 9.11 -15.28 -2.76
CA GLU A 52 7.81 -14.86 -3.28
C GLU A 52 6.85 -14.56 -2.13
N LEU A 53 6.03 -13.53 -2.28
CA LEU A 53 5.01 -13.15 -1.31
C LEU A 53 3.61 -13.27 -1.93
N PRO A 54 3.08 -14.51 -2.08
CA PRO A 54 1.78 -14.74 -2.72
C PRO A 54 0.63 -14.49 -1.73
N TRP A 55 0.54 -13.28 -1.19
CA TRP A 55 -0.49 -12.91 -0.20
C TRP A 55 -1.92 -13.27 -0.61
N PRO A 56 -2.34 -13.15 -1.89
CA PRO A 56 -3.64 -13.63 -2.34
C PRO A 56 -3.89 -15.11 -2.05
N LEU A 57 -2.88 -15.98 -2.18
CA LEU A 57 -3.04 -17.40 -1.85
C LEU A 57 -3.21 -17.60 -0.34
N HIS A 58 -2.38 -16.94 0.47
CA HIS A 58 -2.47 -17.02 1.93
C HIS A 58 -3.77 -16.44 2.50
N ASN A 59 -4.23 -15.31 1.97
CA ASN A 59 -5.53 -14.74 2.31
C ASN A 59 -6.67 -15.66 1.89
N GLY A 60 -6.52 -16.41 0.79
CA GLY A 60 -7.50 -17.38 0.33
C GLY A 60 -7.78 -18.50 1.34
N ILE A 61 -6.75 -18.97 2.03
CA ILE A 61 -6.87 -19.97 3.12
C ILE A 61 -7.79 -19.45 4.22
N VAL A 62 -7.68 -18.17 4.56
CA VAL A 62 -8.47 -17.53 5.63
C VAL A 62 -9.87 -17.16 5.16
N ALA A 63 -9.98 -16.62 3.94
CA ALA A 63 -11.21 -16.09 3.37
C ALA A 63 -12.17 -17.18 2.85
N ALA A 64 -11.61 -18.30 2.39
CA ALA A 64 -12.34 -19.40 1.78
C ALA A 64 -11.81 -20.76 2.30
N PRO A 65 -11.89 -21.04 3.61
CA PRO A 65 -11.21 -22.18 4.24
C PRO A 65 -11.67 -23.56 3.73
N ASN A 66 -12.85 -23.64 3.12
CA ASN A 66 -13.38 -24.88 2.54
C ASN A 66 -13.03 -25.05 1.05
N THR A 67 -12.26 -24.12 0.48
CA THR A 67 -11.80 -24.17 -0.90
C THR A 67 -10.34 -24.65 -0.92
N PRO A 68 -9.97 -25.63 -1.76
CA PRO A 68 -8.58 -26.06 -1.84
C PRO A 68 -7.63 -24.91 -2.20
N GLU A 69 -6.51 -24.83 -1.48
CA GLU A 69 -5.44 -23.86 -1.75
C GLU A 69 -4.91 -24.01 -3.19
N GLY A 70 -4.47 -22.92 -3.80
CA GLY A 70 -3.93 -22.92 -5.16
C GLY A 70 -4.98 -22.98 -6.27
N THR A 71 -6.27 -23.09 -5.93
CA THR A 71 -7.36 -22.98 -6.92
C THR A 71 -7.65 -21.52 -7.27
N ALA A 72 -8.20 -21.28 -8.46
CA ALA A 72 -8.64 -19.94 -8.87
C ALA A 72 -9.66 -19.34 -7.88
N ALA A 73 -10.58 -20.15 -7.36
CA ALA A 73 -11.57 -19.69 -6.37
C ALA A 73 -10.90 -19.22 -5.07
N SER A 74 -9.96 -19.99 -4.50
CA SER A 74 -9.20 -19.59 -3.32
C SER A 74 -8.37 -18.33 -3.59
N TYR A 75 -7.72 -18.25 -4.76
CA TYR A 75 -6.93 -17.09 -5.17
C TYR A 75 -7.79 -15.83 -5.27
N PHE A 76 -8.94 -15.88 -5.95
CA PHE A 76 -9.81 -14.71 -6.11
C PHE A 76 -10.44 -14.24 -4.80
N ALA A 77 -10.86 -15.17 -3.93
CA ALA A 77 -11.34 -14.83 -2.59
C ALA A 77 -10.25 -14.12 -1.78
N GLY A 78 -9.02 -14.65 -1.80
CA GLY A 78 -7.90 -14.05 -1.10
C GLY A 78 -7.43 -12.72 -1.71
N GLN A 79 -7.42 -12.58 -3.04
CA GLN A 79 -7.12 -11.32 -3.73
C GLN A 79 -8.15 -10.25 -3.38
N PHE A 80 -9.44 -10.61 -3.33
CA PHE A 80 -10.49 -9.69 -2.92
C PHE A 80 -10.27 -9.20 -1.49
N MET A 81 -10.01 -10.11 -0.55
CA MET A 81 -9.67 -9.74 0.82
C MET A 81 -8.40 -8.88 0.89
N HIS A 82 -7.39 -9.19 0.08
CA HIS A 82 -6.15 -8.42 0.06
C HIS A 82 -6.35 -6.97 -0.38
N TYR A 83 -7.24 -6.71 -1.35
CA TYR A 83 -7.64 -5.34 -1.69
C TYR A 83 -8.40 -4.65 -0.56
N LEU A 84 -9.32 -5.36 0.11
CA LEU A 84 -10.03 -4.80 1.25
C LEU A 84 -9.08 -4.42 2.39
N ASP A 85 -8.12 -5.28 2.71
CA ASP A 85 -7.08 -5.02 3.70
C ASP A 85 -6.27 -3.77 3.31
N GLY A 86 -5.83 -3.72 2.05
CA GLY A 86 -5.11 -2.58 1.49
C GLY A 86 -5.84 -1.25 1.62
N ILE A 87 -7.11 -1.23 1.22
CA ILE A 87 -7.99 -0.07 1.34
C ILE A 87 -8.19 0.29 2.81
N ALA A 88 -8.46 -0.69 3.69
CA ALA A 88 -8.65 -0.47 5.11
C ALA A 88 -7.41 0.14 5.76
N PHE A 89 -6.21 -0.39 5.50
CA PHE A 89 -4.96 0.18 6.02
C PHE A 89 -4.66 1.56 5.44
N THR A 90 -5.07 1.84 4.20
CA THR A 90 -4.94 3.18 3.61
C THR A 90 -5.89 4.19 4.27
N LEU A 91 -7.11 3.78 4.62
CA LEU A 91 -8.04 4.60 5.40
C LEU A 91 -7.50 4.87 6.81
N VAL A 92 -6.96 3.84 7.48
CA VAL A 92 -6.28 3.99 8.78
C VAL A 92 -5.11 4.95 8.66
N PHE A 93 -4.28 4.82 7.61
CA PHE A 93 -3.20 5.75 7.37
C PHE A 93 -3.71 7.18 7.19
N ALA A 94 -4.65 7.41 6.27
CA ALA A 94 -5.13 8.74 5.91
C ALA A 94 -5.80 9.47 7.08
N PHE A 95 -6.67 8.78 7.83
CA PHE A 95 -7.52 9.41 8.85
C PHE A 95 -6.99 9.28 10.27
N LEU A 96 -6.23 8.24 10.57
CA LEU A 96 -5.74 7.97 11.93
C LEU A 96 -4.25 8.28 12.07
N ALA A 97 -3.39 7.68 11.24
CA ALA A 97 -1.94 7.78 11.42
C ALA A 97 -1.36 9.10 10.90
N HIS A 98 -1.64 9.47 9.64
CA HIS A 98 -1.10 10.65 8.97
C HIS A 98 -1.23 11.96 9.78
N PRO A 99 -2.40 12.31 10.36
CA PRO A 99 -2.54 13.55 11.13
C PRO A 99 -1.81 13.52 12.49
N ARG A 100 -1.40 12.35 12.98
CA ARG A 100 -0.76 12.17 14.30
C ARG A 100 0.76 12.00 14.22
N LEU A 101 1.27 11.58 13.06
CA LEU A 101 2.72 11.42 12.86
C LEU A 101 3.42 12.78 12.82
N PRO A 102 4.57 12.96 13.48
CA PRO A 102 5.18 14.26 13.76
C PRO A 102 5.87 14.92 12.55
N PHE A 103 5.93 14.23 11.40
CA PHE A 103 6.55 14.78 10.20
C PHE A 103 5.69 15.89 9.57
N ARG A 104 6.34 16.83 8.87
CA ARG A 104 5.65 17.95 8.21
C ARG A 104 4.85 17.47 6.98
N ASP A 105 3.81 18.20 6.60
CA ASP A 105 3.04 17.92 5.37
C ASP A 105 3.72 18.45 4.10
N THR A 106 5.00 18.09 3.93
CA THR A 106 5.76 18.25 2.68
C THR A 106 5.76 16.94 1.91
N ASP A 107 6.25 16.92 0.66
CA ASP A 107 6.34 15.66 -0.09
C ASP A 107 7.25 14.64 0.61
N THR A 108 8.41 15.08 1.09
CA THR A 108 9.32 14.24 1.88
C THR A 108 8.70 13.83 3.21
N GLY A 109 8.05 14.75 3.93
CA GLY A 109 7.45 14.42 5.21
C GLY A 109 6.28 13.44 5.09
N ASN A 110 5.44 13.58 4.06
CA ASN A 110 4.38 12.63 3.73
C ASN A 110 4.94 11.24 3.37
N PHE A 111 6.03 11.19 2.60
CA PHE A 111 6.73 9.95 2.33
C PHE A 111 7.22 9.29 3.62
N LEU A 112 7.88 10.03 4.51
CA LEU A 112 8.33 9.50 5.81
C LEU A 112 7.16 9.01 6.68
N LYS A 113 6.01 9.69 6.67
CA LYS A 113 4.79 9.21 7.36
C LYS A 113 4.36 7.84 6.83
N ALA A 114 4.28 7.68 5.52
CA ALA A 114 3.86 6.43 4.90
C ALA A 114 4.85 5.29 5.21
N GLN A 115 6.17 5.55 5.14
CA GLN A 115 7.17 4.53 5.46
C GLN A 115 7.17 4.14 6.95
N ALA A 116 6.98 5.11 7.85
CA ALA A 116 6.84 4.83 9.28
C ALA A 116 5.62 3.94 9.56
N PHE A 117 4.46 4.29 8.99
CA PHE A 117 3.25 3.49 9.10
C PHE A 117 3.44 2.07 8.55
N CYS A 118 4.04 1.93 7.38
CA CYS A 118 4.26 0.64 6.73
C CYS A 118 5.30 -0.22 7.46
N THR A 119 6.27 0.39 8.11
CA THR A 119 7.22 -0.32 8.99
C THR A 119 6.50 -0.87 10.23
N ILE A 120 5.59 -0.11 10.84
CA ILE A 120 4.76 -0.61 11.95
C ILE A 120 3.87 -1.75 11.45
N LEU A 121 3.24 -1.61 10.29
CA LEU A 121 2.41 -2.65 9.69
C LEU A 121 3.22 -3.92 9.41
N THR A 122 4.46 -3.79 8.94
CA THR A 122 5.41 -4.91 8.79
C THR A 122 5.62 -5.61 10.12
N LEU A 123 5.92 -4.88 11.19
CA LEU A 123 6.15 -5.47 12.51
C LEU A 123 4.90 -6.25 12.97
N VAL A 124 3.71 -5.68 12.81
CA VAL A 124 2.46 -6.39 13.11
C VAL A 124 2.32 -7.65 12.26
N ALA A 125 2.60 -7.55 10.95
CA ALA A 125 2.51 -8.69 10.04
C ALA A 125 3.46 -9.83 10.45
N VAL A 126 4.75 -9.54 10.68
CA VAL A 126 5.75 -10.58 10.96
C VAL A 126 5.78 -11.03 12.44
N THR A 127 5.23 -10.26 13.38
CA THR A 127 5.12 -10.68 14.79
C THR A 127 3.82 -11.41 15.10
N LEU A 128 2.74 -11.06 14.40
CA LEU A 128 1.40 -11.50 14.76
C LEU A 128 0.70 -12.23 13.60
N LEU A 129 0.46 -11.54 12.48
CA LEU A 129 -0.45 -12.07 11.46
C LEU A 129 0.12 -13.30 10.76
N VAL A 130 1.36 -13.24 10.30
CA VAL A 130 2.01 -14.38 9.64
C VAL A 130 2.14 -15.59 10.58
N PRO A 131 2.77 -15.47 11.77
CA PRO A 131 2.97 -16.64 12.64
C PRO A 131 1.70 -17.26 13.20
N PHE A 132 0.61 -16.49 13.37
CA PHE A 132 -0.58 -16.98 14.08
C PHE A 132 -1.84 -17.08 13.23
N VAL A 133 -1.91 -16.37 12.10
CA VAL A 133 -3.11 -16.35 11.23
C VAL A 133 -2.81 -17.04 9.89
N TYR A 134 -1.80 -16.59 9.16
CA TYR A 134 -1.55 -17.08 7.80
C TYR A 134 -0.77 -18.39 7.75
N ALA A 135 0.14 -18.60 8.69
CA ALA A 135 1.04 -19.76 8.68
C ALA A 135 1.31 -20.31 10.10
N PRO A 136 0.25 -20.65 10.87
CA PRO A 136 0.42 -21.17 12.22
C PRO A 136 1.28 -22.44 12.23
N GLY A 137 2.31 -22.45 13.10
CA GLY A 137 3.22 -23.58 13.28
C GLY A 137 4.26 -23.79 12.17
N LYS A 138 4.31 -22.92 11.15
CA LYS A 138 5.27 -23.05 10.02
C LYS A 138 6.64 -22.37 10.25
N GLY A 139 6.87 -21.79 11.43
CA GLY A 139 8.17 -21.19 11.81
C GLY A 139 8.45 -19.80 11.21
N PHE A 140 7.49 -19.17 10.54
CA PHE A 140 7.62 -17.79 10.05
C PHE A 140 7.47 -16.78 11.19
N GLY A 141 8.25 -15.70 11.17
CA GLY A 141 8.14 -14.60 12.14
C GLY A 141 9.27 -13.57 12.04
N VAL A 142 9.36 -12.61 12.97
CA VAL A 142 10.43 -11.57 13.02
C VAL A 142 11.83 -12.16 12.90
N PHE A 143 12.05 -13.30 13.54
CA PHE A 143 13.35 -13.98 13.52
C PHE A 143 13.38 -15.19 12.58
N SER A 144 12.26 -15.48 11.89
CA SER A 144 12.08 -16.56 10.89
C SER A 144 12.98 -17.76 11.15
N PHE A 145 12.89 -18.31 12.37
CA PHE A 145 13.69 -19.43 12.86
C PHE A 145 13.30 -20.69 12.05
N GLY A 146 13.87 -20.82 10.85
CA GLY A 146 13.57 -21.85 9.85
C GLY A 146 13.68 -21.39 8.39
N HIS A 147 13.45 -20.09 8.10
CA HIS A 147 13.34 -19.55 6.72
C HIS A 147 14.31 -18.40 6.41
N GLY A 148 15.17 -18.03 7.37
CA GLY A 148 16.20 -17.01 7.20
C GLY A 148 15.69 -15.57 7.28
N TRP A 149 16.62 -14.61 7.23
CA TRP A 149 16.33 -13.17 7.34
C TRP A 149 15.60 -12.62 6.10
N GLN A 150 15.65 -13.35 4.98
CA GLN A 150 15.11 -12.92 3.70
C GLN A 150 13.59 -12.75 3.75
N PHE A 151 12.88 -13.60 4.51
CA PHE A 151 11.43 -13.48 4.65
C PHE A 151 11.00 -12.17 5.33
N PRO A 152 11.39 -11.86 6.57
CA PRO A 152 10.95 -10.62 7.22
C PRO A 152 11.45 -9.37 6.47
N PHE A 153 12.63 -9.45 5.82
CA PHE A 153 13.11 -8.39 4.94
C PHE A 153 12.24 -8.22 3.69
N ALA A 154 11.83 -9.30 3.03
CA ALA A 154 10.93 -9.24 1.88
C ALA A 154 9.57 -8.65 2.27
N VAL A 155 9.00 -9.07 3.41
CA VAL A 155 7.75 -8.49 3.93
C VAL A 155 7.92 -7.00 4.21
N TRP A 156 9.05 -6.58 4.78
CA TRP A 156 9.34 -5.17 5.02
C TRP A 156 9.43 -4.38 3.71
N LEU A 157 10.23 -4.85 2.75
CA LEU A 157 10.39 -4.22 1.45
C LEU A 157 9.05 -4.11 0.71
N TRP A 158 8.22 -5.15 0.76
CA TRP A 158 6.87 -5.16 0.20
C TRP A 158 5.98 -4.07 0.81
N HIS A 159 6.01 -3.90 2.14
CA HIS A 159 5.30 -2.81 2.80
C HIS A 159 5.89 -1.44 2.49
N LEU A 160 7.22 -1.31 2.32
CA LEU A 160 7.84 -0.05 1.90
C LEU A 160 7.40 0.36 0.49
N ILE A 161 7.22 -0.60 -0.42
CA ILE A 161 6.68 -0.37 -1.77
C ILE A 161 5.22 0.11 -1.66
N PHE A 162 4.39 -0.55 -0.84
CA PHE A 162 3.04 -0.09 -0.55
C PHE A 162 3.04 1.36 -0.02
N GLY A 163 3.89 1.66 0.97
CA GLY A 163 4.06 3.00 1.54
C GLY A 163 4.50 4.06 0.54
N ALA A 164 5.40 3.72 -0.39
CA ALA A 164 5.83 4.62 -1.45
C ALA A 164 4.67 5.02 -2.36
N HIS A 165 3.81 4.07 -2.74
CA HIS A 165 2.61 4.35 -3.55
C HIS A 165 1.55 5.12 -2.77
N LEU A 166 1.36 4.82 -1.48
CA LEU A 166 0.54 5.61 -0.57
C LEU A 166 0.98 7.08 -0.58
N ALA A 167 2.28 7.33 -0.40
CA ALA A 167 2.80 8.69 -0.35
C ALA A 167 2.73 9.43 -1.70
N ALA A 168 2.87 8.70 -2.81
CA ALA A 168 2.82 9.25 -4.16
C ALA A 168 1.40 9.68 -4.56
N LEU A 169 0.37 8.97 -4.08
CA LEU A 169 -1.02 9.18 -4.49
C LEU A 169 -1.86 9.93 -3.44
N TYR A 170 -1.49 9.84 -2.16
CA TYR A 170 -2.12 10.57 -1.06
C TYR A 170 -1.14 11.51 -0.37
N ASN A 171 -1.39 12.82 -0.48
CA ASN A 171 -0.57 13.86 0.15
C ASN A 171 -1.41 15.12 0.40
N PRO A 172 -2.02 15.26 1.59
CA PRO A 172 -2.85 16.42 1.95
C PRO A 172 -2.11 17.75 1.85
N GLY A 173 -0.81 17.76 2.17
CA GLY A 173 0.03 18.95 2.06
C GLY A 173 0.20 19.43 0.63
N ARG A 174 0.36 18.51 -0.32
CA ARG A 174 0.42 18.81 -1.76
C ARG A 174 -0.91 19.31 -2.27
N VAL A 175 -2.02 18.67 -1.89
CA VAL A 175 -3.38 19.15 -2.20
C VAL A 175 -3.58 20.59 -1.72
N ARG A 176 -3.19 20.89 -0.48
CA ARG A 176 -3.26 22.25 0.08
C ARG A 176 -2.44 23.26 -0.73
N ARG A 177 -1.20 22.92 -1.10
CA ARG A 177 -0.35 23.79 -1.92
C ARG A 177 -0.96 24.04 -3.29
N GLN A 178 -1.52 23.02 -3.92
CA GLN A 178 -2.21 23.15 -5.21
C GLN A 178 -3.41 24.10 -5.13
N LEU A 179 -4.26 23.93 -4.11
CA LEU A 179 -5.42 24.80 -3.90
C LEU A 179 -5.06 26.26 -3.63
N ILE A 180 -3.88 26.52 -3.03
CA ILE A 180 -3.38 27.89 -2.83
C ILE A 180 -2.89 28.46 -4.17
N ALA A 181 -2.13 27.68 -4.95
CA ALA A 181 -1.65 28.10 -6.25
C ALA A 181 -2.81 28.43 -7.20
N ASP A 182 -3.83 27.56 -7.25
CA ASP A 182 -5.03 27.73 -8.09
C ASP A 182 -5.90 28.95 -7.72
N ARG A 183 -5.69 29.57 -6.54
CA ARG A 183 -6.40 30.80 -6.11
C ARG A 183 -5.60 32.08 -6.36
N GLY A 184 -4.31 31.95 -6.65
CA GLY A 184 -3.42 33.06 -6.96
C GLY A 184 -3.26 33.32 -8.46
N GLU A 185 -3.81 32.43 -9.29
CA GLU A 185 -4.21 32.66 -10.69
C GLU A 185 -5.57 33.38 -10.74
#